data_AF-A0A842TL10-F1
#
_entry.id   AF-A0A842TL10-F1
#
_cell.length_a   1.000
_cell.length_b   1.000
_cell.length_c   1.000
_cell.angle_alpha   90.00
_cell.angle_beta   90.00
_cell.angle_gamma   90.00
#
_symmetry.space_group_name_H-M   'P 1'
#
loop_
_entity.id
_entity.type
_entity.pdbx_description
1 polymer ?
#
loop_
_entity_poly.entity_id
_entity_poly.type
_entity_poly.pdbx_seq_one_letter_code
_entity_poly.pdbx_strand_id
1 'polypeptide(L)'
;MSQKNEKNVISMVPDNLKKVFSNKLLEILFSTNNMHKIPVSIRRQTFNLMNLDRIVSDYGLELLLQQAMMVEPEQTLEVLADTLSLDLVMTEIKDLKSKLNKKFKLIYSTE
;
A
#
# COMPACT_ATOMS: atom_id res chain seq x y z
N MET A 1 -21.49 13.81 -11.02
CA MET A 1 -20.18 13.45 -11.61
C MET A 1 -19.54 12.41 -10.70
N SER A 2 -19.57 11.13 -11.07
CA SER A 2 -18.95 10.07 -10.30
C SER A 2 -17.43 10.18 -10.39
N GLN A 3 -16.79 10.65 -9.32
CA GLN A 3 -15.38 10.35 -9.14
C GLN A 3 -15.27 8.85 -8.86
N LYS A 4 -14.75 8.13 -9.85
CA LYS A 4 -14.37 6.74 -9.76
C LYS A 4 -13.32 6.66 -8.65
N ASN A 5 -13.70 6.17 -7.47
CA ASN A 5 -12.78 5.90 -6.37
C ASN A 5 -11.70 4.93 -6.88
N GLU A 6 -10.55 5.47 -7.31
CA GLU A 6 -9.33 4.68 -7.34
C GLU A 6 -9.09 4.24 -5.90
N LYS A 7 -9.19 2.94 -5.66
CA LYS A 7 -8.87 2.36 -4.35
C LYS A 7 -7.41 2.68 -4.07
N ASN A 8 -7.16 3.69 -3.25
CA ASN A 8 -5.83 3.99 -2.73
C ASN A 8 -5.33 2.75 -1.98
N VAL A 9 -4.08 2.33 -2.20
CA VAL A 9 -3.48 1.16 -1.53
C VAL A 9 -3.66 1.23 -0.01
N ILE A 10 -3.64 2.43 0.57
CA ILE A 10 -3.88 2.65 2.00
C ILE A 10 -5.28 2.17 2.45
N SER A 11 -6.31 2.32 1.61
CA SER A 11 -7.66 1.82 1.89
C SER A 11 -7.75 0.30 1.93
N MET A 12 -6.73 -0.42 1.43
CA MET A 12 -6.63 -1.87 1.50
C MET A 12 -5.94 -2.34 2.80
N VAL A 13 -5.29 -1.44 3.54
CA VAL A 13 -4.63 -1.76 4.81
C VAL A 13 -5.70 -1.88 5.90
N PRO A 14 -5.86 -3.05 6.53
CA PRO A 14 -6.79 -3.22 7.64
C PRO A 14 -6.51 -2.25 8.79
N ASP A 15 -7.55 -1.72 9.43
CA ASP A 15 -7.40 -0.71 10.50
C ASP A 15 -6.51 -1.19 11.66
N ASN A 16 -6.61 -2.48 12.01
CA ASN A 16 -5.78 -3.10 13.04
C ASN A 16 -4.29 -3.21 12.65
N LEU A 17 -3.96 -3.12 11.35
CA LEU A 17 -2.60 -3.17 10.83
C LEU A 17 -2.04 -1.79 10.50
N LYS A 18 -2.85 -0.73 10.41
CA LYS A 18 -2.39 0.63 10.07
C LYS A 18 -1.25 1.12 10.94
N LYS A 19 -1.30 0.88 12.25
CA LYS A 19 -0.21 1.26 13.16
C LYS A 19 1.08 0.49 12.86
N VAL A 20 0.98 -0.83 12.68
CA VAL A 20 2.14 -1.67 12.34
C VAL A 20 2.75 -1.26 11.00
N PHE A 21 1.89 -1.02 10.01
CA PHE A 21 2.31 -0.55 8.69
C PHE A 21 3.03 0.80 8.77
N SER A 22 2.48 1.76 9.53
CA SER A 22 3.15 3.05 9.74
C SER A 22 4.53 2.89 10.36
N ASN A 23 4.69 1.99 11.34
CA ASN A 23 5.98 1.74 11.99
C ASN A 23 7.00 1.16 11.01
N LYS A 24 6.61 0.17 10.20
CA LYS A 24 7.51 -0.42 9.18
C LYS A 24 7.95 0.62 8.15
N LEU A 25 7.05 1.50 7.71
CA LEU A 25 7.41 2.59 6.80
C LEU A 25 8.37 3.59 7.45
N LEU A 26 8.20 3.89 8.74
CA LEU A 26 9.12 4.74 9.50
C LEU A 26 10.49 4.10 9.67
N GLU A 27 10.56 2.79 9.91
CA GLU A 27 11.82 2.06 9.97
C GLU A 27 12.61 2.18 8.67
N ILE A 28 11.96 2.06 7.50
CA ILE A 28 12.58 2.31 6.20
C ILE A 28 13.15 3.73 6.13
N LEU A 29 12.34 4.74 6.49
CA LEU A 29 12.74 6.14 6.44
C LEU A 29 13.86 6.51 7.41
N PHE A 30 13.94 5.86 8.57
CA PHE A 30 15.01 6.10 9.54
C PHE A 30 16.30 5.35 9.22
N SER A 31 16.21 4.25 8.46
CA SER A 31 17.37 3.42 8.11
C SER A 31 18.03 3.80 6.79
N THR A 32 17.35 4.58 5.95
CA THR A 32 17.85 4.96 4.61
C THR A 32 18.88 6.08 4.64
N ASN A 33 19.89 5.97 3.77
CA ASN A 33 20.83 7.06 3.47
C ASN A 33 20.31 8.00 2.35
N ASN A 34 19.13 7.71 1.79
CA ASN A 34 18.56 8.40 0.64
C ASN A 34 17.58 9.53 1.01
N MET A 35 17.55 9.98 2.28
CA MET A 35 16.62 11.00 2.77
C MET A 35 16.65 12.32 1.99
N HIS A 36 17.78 12.63 1.34
CA HIS A 36 17.94 13.80 0.47
C HIS A 36 17.02 13.78 -0.76
N LYS A 37 16.53 12.60 -1.19
CA LYS A 37 15.58 12.46 -2.31
C LYS A 37 14.17 12.96 -1.97
N ILE A 38 13.84 13.06 -0.68
CA ILE A 38 12.52 13.53 -0.24
C ILE A 38 12.48 15.07 -0.30
N PRO A 39 11.48 15.68 -0.96
CA PRO A 39 11.29 17.13 -0.90
C PRO A 39 11.06 17.64 0.53
N VAL A 40 11.64 18.79 0.86
CA VAL A 40 11.50 19.43 2.20
C VAL A 40 10.04 19.65 2.57
N SER A 41 9.19 20.00 1.60
CA SER A 41 7.74 20.19 1.80
C SER A 41 7.05 18.93 2.33
N ILE A 42 7.38 17.76 1.76
CA ILE A 42 6.81 16.47 2.14
C ILE A 42 7.31 16.04 3.53
N ARG A 43 8.61 16.22 3.81
CA ARG A 43 9.16 15.97 5.15
C ARG A 43 8.48 16.82 6.22
N ARG A 44 8.24 18.11 5.93
CA ARG A 44 7.56 19.02 6.87
C ARG A 44 6.10 18.61 7.12
N GLN A 45 5.37 18.21 6.08
CA GLN A 45 4.00 17.71 6.23
C GLN A 45 3.96 16.48 7.14
N THR A 46 4.86 15.54 6.90
CA THR A 46 4.99 14.30 7.68
C THR A 46 5.32 14.59 9.14
N PHE A 47 6.30 15.45 9.39
CA PHE A 47 6.66 15.89 10.74
C PHE A 47 5.48 16.56 11.48
N ASN A 48 4.72 17.41 10.78
CA ASN A 48 3.52 18.01 11.36
C ASN A 48 2.46 16.97 11.72
N LEU A 49 2.26 15.94 10.88
CA LEU A 49 1.32 14.85 11.19
C LEU A 49 1.77 14.00 12.37
N MET A 50 3.07 13.76 12.52
CA MET A 50 3.64 13.09 13.70
C MET A 50 3.37 13.89 14.98
N ASN A 51 3.63 15.20 14.97
CA ASN A 51 3.43 16.05 16.15
C ASN A 51 1.96 16.13 16.59
N LEU A 52 1.04 15.94 15.66
CA LEU A 52 -0.40 15.91 15.94
C LEU A 52 -0.94 14.49 16.24
N ASP A 53 -0.08 13.48 16.29
CA ASP A 53 -0.43 12.07 16.42
C ASP A 53 -1.41 11.57 15.33
N ARG A 54 -1.31 12.12 14.12
CA ARG A 54 -2.17 11.79 12.96
C ARG A 54 -1.43 10.98 11.90
N ILE A 55 -0.26 10.45 12.22
CA ILE A 55 0.58 9.74 11.26
C ILE A 55 -0.04 8.41 10.80
N VAL A 56 -0.88 7.79 11.64
CA VAL A 56 -1.60 6.53 11.34
C VAL A 56 -2.90 6.77 10.56
N SER A 57 -3.28 8.03 10.30
CA SER A 57 -4.43 8.34 9.43
C SER A 57 -4.14 7.95 7.97
N ASP A 58 -5.18 7.78 7.15
CA ASP A 58 -5.03 7.41 5.75
C ASP A 58 -4.09 8.37 4.99
N TYR A 59 -4.23 9.68 5.23
CA TYR A 59 -3.36 10.69 4.65
C TYR A 59 -1.92 10.61 5.18
N GLY A 60 -1.73 10.32 6.47
CA GLY A 60 -0.41 10.12 7.06
C GLY A 60 0.31 8.89 6.50
N LEU A 61 -0.42 7.78 6.36
CA LEU A 61 0.09 6.56 5.75
C LEU A 61 0.43 6.75 4.27
N GLU A 62 -0.38 7.51 3.53
CA GLU A 62 -0.12 7.83 2.14
C GLU A 62 1.17 8.63 1.98
N LEU A 63 1.38 9.64 2.83
CA LEU A 63 2.63 10.41 2.86
C LEU A 63 3.84 9.56 3.24
N LEU A 64 3.70 8.66 4.21
CA LEU A 64 4.78 7.74 4.58
C LEU A 64 5.11 6.79 3.44
N LEU A 65 4.09 6.21 2.81
CA LEU A 65 4.25 5.29 1.70
C LEU A 65 4.93 5.99 0.51
N GLN A 66 4.49 7.20 0.17
CA GLN A 66 5.10 8.00 -0.89
C GLN A 66 6.59 8.26 -0.61
N GLN A 67 6.94 8.64 0.62
CA GLN A 67 8.33 8.89 0.99
C GLN A 67 9.17 7.62 0.93
N ALA A 68 8.66 6.51 1.48
CA ALA A 68 9.36 5.23 1.49
C ALA A 68 9.62 4.74 0.05
N MET A 69 8.63 4.85 -0.84
CA MET A 69 8.77 4.55 -2.26
C MET A 69 9.81 5.43 -2.99
N MET A 70 10.06 6.66 -2.54
CA MET A 70 11.07 7.54 -3.13
C MET A 70 12.50 7.16 -2.73
N VAL A 71 12.68 6.61 -1.53
CA VAL A 71 14.01 6.37 -0.95
C VAL A 71 14.45 4.92 -1.04
N GLU A 72 13.55 3.98 -0.79
CA GLU A 72 13.79 2.52 -0.75
C GLU A 72 12.58 1.77 -1.36
N PRO A 73 12.39 1.82 -2.69
CA PRO A 73 11.20 1.28 -3.34
C PRO A 73 11.06 -0.24 -3.17
N GLU A 74 12.14 -1.03 -3.27
CA GLU A 74 12.04 -2.49 -3.13
C GLU A 74 11.61 -2.89 -1.71
N GLN A 75 12.24 -2.34 -0.68
CA GLN A 75 11.89 -2.62 0.72
C GLN A 75 10.46 -2.18 1.05
N THR A 76 10.01 -1.07 0.45
CA THR A 76 8.64 -0.57 0.65
C THR A 76 7.61 -1.53 0.05
N LEU A 77 7.89 -2.12 -1.12
CA LEU A 77 7.04 -3.13 -1.75
C LEU A 77 6.98 -4.43 -0.92
N GLU A 78 8.08 -4.84 -0.31
CA GLU A 78 8.11 -5.99 0.62
C GLU A 78 7.21 -5.74 1.83
N VAL A 79 7.33 -4.56 2.47
CA VAL A 79 6.47 -4.17 3.60
C VAL A 79 4.99 -4.13 3.19
N LEU A 80 4.68 -3.64 2.00
CA LEU A 80 3.31 -3.66 1.45
C LEU A 80 2.80 -5.08 1.25
N ALA A 81 3.60 -5.97 0.67
CA ALA A 81 3.24 -7.36 0.43
C ALA A 81 2.98 -8.12 1.73
N ASP A 82 3.82 -7.92 2.74
CA ASP A 82 3.66 -8.48 4.08
C ASP A 82 2.39 -7.96 4.77
N THR A 83 2.19 -6.64 4.73
CA THR A 83 1.11 -5.96 5.45
C THR A 83 -0.25 -6.30 4.88
N LEU A 84 -0.36 -6.31 3.55
CA LEU A 84 -1.59 -6.67 2.88
C LEU A 84 -1.84 -8.17 2.90
N SER A 85 -0.89 -8.96 3.44
CA SER A 85 -0.89 -10.41 3.49
C SER A 85 -1.37 -10.95 2.15
N LEU A 86 -0.42 -11.10 1.22
CA LEU A 86 -0.65 -11.64 -0.13
C LEU A 86 -1.61 -12.83 -0.19
N ASP A 87 -1.89 -13.55 0.88
CA ASP A 87 -2.95 -14.56 0.94
C ASP A 87 -4.37 -14.06 0.60
N LEU A 88 -4.78 -12.85 1.00
CA LEU A 88 -6.11 -12.30 0.63
C LEU A 88 -6.15 -11.91 -0.85
N VAL A 89 -5.09 -11.24 -1.31
CA VAL A 89 -4.89 -10.85 -2.72
C VAL A 89 -4.70 -12.08 -3.62
N MET A 90 -3.96 -13.11 -3.18
CA MET A 90 -3.74 -14.36 -3.89
C MET A 90 -4.98 -15.23 -3.91
N THR A 91 -5.83 -15.18 -2.87
CA THR A 91 -7.14 -15.86 -2.88
C THR A 91 -8.06 -15.20 -3.90
N GLU A 92 -8.10 -13.87 -3.97
CA GLU A 92 -8.85 -13.16 -5.00
C GLU A 92 -8.28 -13.36 -6.41
N ILE A 93 -6.95 -13.39 -6.58
CA ILE A 93 -6.30 -13.69 -7.86
C ILE A 93 -6.56 -15.16 -8.28
N LYS A 94 -6.50 -16.12 -7.35
CA LYS A 94 -6.84 -17.53 -7.62
C LYS A 94 -8.31 -17.71 -7.98
N ASP A 95 -9.21 -17.03 -7.27
CA ASP A 95 -10.65 -17.08 -7.52
C ASP A 95 -11.02 -16.42 -8.86
N LEU A 96 -10.38 -15.28 -9.20
CA LEU A 96 -10.50 -14.64 -10.51
C LEU A 96 -9.98 -15.54 -11.63
N LYS A 97 -8.83 -16.20 -11.43
CA LYS A 97 -8.26 -17.16 -12.40
C LYS A 97 -9.18 -18.37 -12.60
N SER A 98 -9.79 -18.88 -11.53
CA SER A 98 -10.78 -19.97 -11.57
C SER A 98 -12.07 -19.58 -12.33
N LYS A 99 -12.60 -18.38 -12.05
CA LYS A 99 -13.77 -17.82 -12.75
C LYS A 99 -13.49 -17.58 -14.23
N LEU A 100 -12.30 -17.09 -14.58
CA LEU A 100 -11.87 -16.96 -15.97
C LEU A 100 -11.82 -18.32 -16.65
N ASN A 101 -11.21 -19.32 -16.02
CA ASN A 101 -11.03 -20.65 -16.62
C ASN A 101 -12.37 -21.39 -16.83
N LYS A 102 -13.35 -21.18 -15.94
CA LYS A 102 -14.74 -21.65 -16.12
C LYS A 102 -15.43 -20.95 -17.29
N LYS A 103 -15.23 -19.64 -17.45
CA LYS A 103 -15.81 -18.86 -18.56
C LYS A 103 -15.21 -19.29 -19.90
N PHE A 104 -13.92 -19.60 -19.96
CA PHE A 104 -13.27 -20.16 -21.14
C PHE A 104 -13.81 -21.56 -21.49
N LYS A 105 -14.01 -22.47 -20.51
CA LYS A 105 -14.64 -23.77 -20.77
C LYS A 105 -16.07 -23.67 -21.31
N LEU A 106 -16.88 -22.74 -20.80
CA LEU A 106 -18.26 -22.54 -21.29
C LEU A 106 -18.36 -22.02 -22.73
N ILE A 107 -17.32 -21.35 -23.24
CA ILE A 107 -17.28 -20.82 -24.61
C ILE A 107 -16.72 -21.85 -25.61
N TYR A 108 -15.92 -22.81 -25.16
CA TYR A 108 -15.25 -23.81 -26.01
C TYR A 108 -15.68 -25.26 -25.73
N SER A 109 -16.78 -25.47 -24.99
CA SER A 109 -17.41 -26.78 -24.78
C SER A 109 -18.85 -26.78 -25.31
N THR A 110 -18.97 -26.45 -26.60
CA THR A 110 -20.11 -26.85 -27.43
C THR A 110 -19.52 -27.60 -28.61
N GLU A 111 -19.24 -28.89 -28.39
CA GLU A 111 -19.45 -29.90 -29.43
C GLU A 111 -20.89 -30.37 -29.33
#